data_AF-A0A935HTC7-F1
#
_entry.id   AF-A0A935HTC7-F1
#
_cell.length_a   1.000
_cell.length_b   1.000
_cell.length_c   1.000
_cell.angle_alpha   90.00
_cell.angle_beta   90.00
_cell.angle_gamma   90.00
#
_symmetry.space_group_name_H-M   'P 1'
#
loop_
_entity.id
_entity.type
_entity.pdbx_description
1 polymer ?
#
loop_
_entity_poly.entity_id
_entity_poly.type
_entity_poly.pdbx_seq_one_letter_code
_entity_poly.pdbx_strand_id
1 'polypeptide(L)'
;MTGLIDIPVMDEQGSYIVIGPGEHDLQVPLGVVELNAGLYSFIVGIRNATTNITLCRHQGLQPFRVHADRVAWTKFVRTGVSKVLGPKATTVQ
;
A
#
# COMPACT_ATOMS: atom_id res chain seq x y z
N MET A 1 -14.02 1.31 -4.38
CA MET A 1 -13.05 1.57 -3.31
C MET A 1 -12.10 0.37 -3.30
N THR A 2 -10.87 0.57 -3.77
CA THR A 2 -9.89 -0.53 -3.92
C THR A 2 -9.07 -0.63 -2.64
N GLY A 3 -9.07 -1.81 -2.01
CA GLY A 3 -8.24 -2.08 -0.84
C GLY A 3 -6.76 -2.20 -1.24
N LEU A 4 -5.87 -1.62 -0.46
CA LEU A 4 -4.43 -1.79 -0.59
C LEU A 4 -3.93 -2.58 0.62
N ILE A 5 -3.23 -3.69 0.37
CA ILE A 5 -2.42 -4.37 1.39
C ILE A 5 -0.98 -3.90 1.18
N ASP A 6 -0.39 -3.36 2.24
CA ASP A 6 0.99 -2.87 2.24
C ASP A 6 1.88 -3.85 2.99
N ILE A 7 3.01 -4.22 2.39
CA ILE A 7 3.98 -5.16 2.96
C ILE A 7 5.32 -4.43 3.02
N PRO A 8 5.73 -3.91 4.19
CA PRO A 8 7.03 -3.26 4.32
C PRO A 8 8.15 -4.29 4.20
N VAL A 9 9.19 -3.93 3.45
CA VAL A 9 10.40 -4.76 3.32
C VAL A 9 11.31 -4.46 4.51
N MET A 10 11.49 -5.46 5.38
CA MET A 10 12.28 -5.37 6.61
C MET A 10 13.44 -6.38 6.60
N ASP A 11 14.48 -6.09 7.37
CA ASP A 11 15.58 -7.02 7.64
C ASP A 11 15.21 -8.07 8.71
N GLU A 12 16.15 -8.96 9.03
CA GLU A 12 15.97 -10.03 10.04
C GLU A 12 15.70 -9.51 11.46
N GLN A 13 16.00 -8.23 11.71
CA GLN A 13 15.82 -7.57 13.00
C GLN A 13 14.51 -6.76 13.04
N GLY A 14 13.73 -6.78 11.94
CA GLY A 14 12.48 -6.06 11.80
C GLY A 14 12.64 -4.57 11.49
N SER A 15 13.85 -4.12 11.13
CA SER A 15 14.13 -2.75 10.71
C SER A 15 13.97 -2.58 9.20
N TYR A 16 13.73 -1.36 8.72
CA TYR A 16 13.68 -1.10 7.29
C TYR A 16 15.02 -1.42 6.63
N ILE A 17 14.98 -2.16 5.53
CA ILE A 17 16.19 -2.41 4.73
C ILE A 17 16.66 -1.09 4.13
N VAL A 18 17.94 -0.77 4.36
CA VAL A 18 18.62 0.37 3.71
C VAL A 18 19.37 -0.15 2.50
N ILE A 19 18.98 0.33 1.32
CA ILE A 19 19.59 -0.05 0.05
C ILE A 19 20.62 1.01 -0.34
N GLY A 20 21.87 0.61 -0.49
CA GLY A 20 22.95 1.49 -0.95
C GLY A 20 22.91 1.78 -2.45
N PRO A 21 23.82 2.60 -2.98
CA PRO A 21 23.94 2.81 -4.42
C PRO A 21 24.23 1.50 -5.17
N GLY A 22 23.70 1.34 -6.39
CA GLY A 22 23.94 0.19 -7.26
C GLY A 22 22.67 -0.53 -7.72
N GLU A 23 22.85 -1.66 -8.39
CA GLU A 23 21.76 -2.58 -8.75
C GLU A 23 21.60 -3.63 -7.65
N HIS A 24 20.36 -3.92 -7.26
CA HIS A 24 20.03 -4.82 -6.16
C HIS A 24 18.86 -5.70 -6.54
N ASP A 25 19.01 -7.00 -6.29
CA ASP A 25 17.92 -7.96 -6.38
C ASP A 25 17.36 -8.21 -4.98
N LEU A 26 16.06 -8.00 -4.81
CA LEU A 26 15.36 -8.21 -3.55
C LEU A 26 14.35 -9.33 -3.68
N GLN A 27 14.49 -10.36 -2.86
CA GLN A 27 13.45 -11.36 -2.68
C GLN A 27 12.57 -10.96 -1.49
N VAL A 28 11.33 -10.57 -1.77
CA VAL A 28 10.36 -10.17 -0.75
C VAL A 28 9.38 -11.32 -0.50
N PRO A 29 9.48 -12.06 0.61
CA PRO A 29 8.52 -13.11 0.94
C PRO A 29 7.19 -12.47 1.33
N LEU A 30 6.18 -12.59 0.46
CA LEU A 30 4.85 -12.03 0.72
C LEU A 30 4.06 -12.81 1.78
N GLY A 31 4.49 -14.03 2.09
CA GLY A 31 3.76 -14.94 2.97
C GLY A 31 2.40 -15.34 2.40
N VAL A 32 1.48 -15.71 3.30
CA VAL A 32 0.09 -15.99 2.94
C VAL A 32 -0.68 -14.68 2.88
N VAL A 33 -1.17 -14.32 1.69
CA VAL A 33 -1.99 -13.13 1.48
C VAL A 33 -3.43 -13.58 1.22
N GLU A 34 -4.34 -13.24 2.13
CA GLU A 34 -5.76 -13.52 1.96
C GLU A 34 -6.41 -12.43 1.11
N LEU A 35 -6.80 -12.79 -0.12
CA LEU A 35 -7.47 -11.91 -1.07
C LEU A 35 -8.83 -12.50 -1.43
N ASN A 36 -9.80 -11.62 -1.67
CA ASN A 36 -11.06 -12.02 -2.29
C ASN A 36 -10.82 -12.40 -3.76
N ALA A 37 -11.78 -13.11 -4.37
CA ALA A 37 -11.74 -13.36 -5.80
C ALA A 37 -11.77 -12.03 -6.57
N GLY A 38 -10.85 -11.86 -7.53
CA GLY A 38 -10.71 -10.59 -8.24
C GLY A 38 -9.45 -10.48 -9.07
N LEU A 39 -9.34 -9.37 -9.79
CA LEU A 39 -8.13 -9.00 -10.53
C LEU A 39 -7.32 -8.01 -9.69
N TYR A 40 -6.04 -8.33 -9.53
CA TYR A 40 -5.08 -7.57 -8.73
C TYR A 40 -3.83 -7.26 -9.55
N SER A 41 -3.01 -6.37 -9.02
CA SER A 41 -1.67 -6.09 -9.53
C SER A 41 -0.81 -5.60 -8.38
N PHE A 42 0.51 -5.70 -8.52
CA PHE A 42 1.44 -5.20 -7.53
C PHE A 42 1.68 -3.70 -7.72
N ILE A 43 1.88 -3.03 -6.58
CA ILE A 43 2.42 -1.68 -6.51
C ILE A 43 3.71 -1.78 -5.72
N VAL A 44 4.80 -1.27 -6.29
CA VAL A 44 6.10 -1.19 -5.61
C VAL A 44 6.43 0.28 -5.39
N GLY A 45 6.82 0.61 -4.17
CA GLY A 45 7.24 1.95 -3.78
C GLY A 45 8.60 1.91 -3.11
N ILE A 46 9.49 2.83 -3.52
CA ILE A 46 10.76 3.08 -2.84
C ILE A 46 10.65 4.46 -2.21
N ARG A 47 10.92 4.54 -0.91
CA ARG A 47 10.86 5.77 -0.13
C ARG A 47 12.18 6.00 0.59
N ASN A 48 12.60 7.25 0.66
CA ASN A 48 13.68 7.65 1.53
C ASN A 48 13.18 7.62 2.98
N ALA A 49 13.78 6.76 3.80
CA ALA A 49 13.34 6.55 5.18
C ALA A 49 13.52 7.78 6.08
N THR A 50 14.48 8.66 5.76
CA THR A 50 14.76 9.87 6.56
C THR A 50 13.86 11.03 6.17
N THR A 51 13.66 11.26 4.87
CA THR A 51 12.90 12.43 4.37
C THR A 51 11.44 12.11 4.07
N ASN A 52 11.04 10.84 4.11
CA ASN A 52 9.72 10.34 3.68
C ASN A 52 9.35 10.68 2.22
N ILE A 53 10.35 11.00 1.39
CA ILE A 53 10.13 11.26 -0.03
C ILE A 53 10.01 9.93 -0.78
N THR A 54 8.95 9.79 -1.59
CA THR A 54 8.82 8.68 -2.55
C THR A 54 9.81 8.90 -3.68
N LEU A 55 10.82 8.03 -3.76
CA LEU A 55 11.84 8.04 -4.81
C LEU A 55 11.33 7.34 -6.08
N CYS A 56 10.54 6.29 -5.90
CA CYS A 56 9.94 5.53 -7.00
C CYS A 56 8.57 5.00 -6.59
N ARG A 57 7.64 4.97 -7.55
CA ARG A 57 6.36 4.29 -7.40
C ARG A 57 5.95 3.71 -8.74
N HIS A 58 5.95 2.38 -8.82
CA HIS A 58 5.47 1.67 -10.01
C HIS A 58 4.17 0.95 -9.68
N GLN A 59 3.15 1.15 -10.49
CA GLN A 59 1.84 0.51 -10.34
C GLN A 59 1.56 -0.46 -11.48
N GLY A 60 0.63 -1.38 -11.27
CA GLY A 60 0.16 -2.28 -12.32
C GLY A 60 1.18 -3.37 -12.68
N LEU A 61 2.14 -3.65 -11.80
CA LEU A 61 3.13 -4.68 -12.05
C LEU A 61 2.48 -6.06 -11.97
N GLN A 62 2.79 -6.90 -12.96
CA GLN A 62 2.40 -8.31 -13.02
C GLN A 62 0.93 -8.55 -12.60
N PRO A 63 -0.05 -8.09 -13.39
CA PRO A 63 -1.47 -8.32 -13.09
C PRO A 63 -1.77 -9.81 -12.91
N PHE A 64 -2.55 -10.15 -11.88
CA PHE A 64 -2.90 -11.53 -11.57
C PHE A 64 -4.35 -11.65 -11.11
N ARG A 65 -4.93 -12.84 -11.27
CA ARG A 65 -6.31 -13.12 -10.88
C ARG A 65 -6.34 -14.12 -9.72
N VAL A 66 -7.09 -13.77 -8.69
CA VAL A 66 -7.41 -14.67 -7.58
C VAL A 66 -8.75 -15.33 -7.86
N HIS A 67 -8.75 -16.65 -7.81
CA HIS A 67 -9.94 -17.49 -7.89
C HIS A 67 -10.24 -18.02 -6.50
N ALA A 68 -11.52 -18.02 -6.09
CA ALA A 68 -11.95 -18.56 -4.82
C ALA A 68 -13.30 -19.24 -4.97
N ASP A 69 -13.44 -20.43 -4.39
CA ASP A 69 -14.70 -21.20 -4.39
C ASP A 69 -15.71 -20.66 -3.37
N ARG A 70 -15.22 -19.90 -2.37
CA ARG A 70 -16.01 -19.27 -1.31
C ARG A 70 -15.50 -17.85 -1.10
N VAL A 71 -16.40 -16.86 -1.12
CA VAL A 71 -16.08 -15.45 -0.90
C VAL A 71 -16.67 -15.02 0.44
N ALA A 72 -15.83 -14.55 1.36
CA ALA A 72 -16.26 -13.99 2.64
C ALA A 72 -16.08 -12.46 2.63
N TRP A 73 -17.19 -11.72 2.75
CA TRP A 73 -17.15 -10.26 2.80
C TRP A 73 -16.77 -9.76 4.20
N THR A 74 -15.49 -9.53 4.47
CA THR A 74 -15.06 -8.84 5.69
C THR A 74 -15.00 -7.33 5.43
N LYS A 75 -15.93 -6.57 6.01
CA LYS A 75 -15.95 -5.10 5.98
C LYS A 75 -14.87 -4.56 6.92
N PHE A 76 -13.76 -4.06 6.38
CA PHE A 76 -12.80 -3.28 7.17
C PHE A 76 -13.30 -1.83 7.32
N VAL A 77 -13.87 -1.50 8.48
CA VAL A 77 -14.19 -0.11 8.86
C VAL A 77 -12.97 0.47 9.56
N ARG A 78 -12.26 1.42 8.93
CA ARG A 78 -11.26 2.23 9.62
C ARG A 78 -11.95 3.47 10.21
N THR A 79 -11.70 3.74 11.48
CA THR A 79 -12.07 5.01 12.12
C THR A 79 -11.25 6.14 11.50
N GLY A 80 -11.93 7.09 10.86
CA GLY A 80 -11.33 8.32 10.36
C GLY A 80 -11.71 9.48 11.29
N VAL A 81 -10.73 10.25 11.75
CA VAL A 81 -11.01 11.48 12.50
C VAL A 81 -11.31 12.58 11.49
N SER A 82 -12.54 13.09 11.50
CA SER A 82 -12.92 14.23 10.68
C SER A 82 -12.41 15.53 11.31
N LYS A 83 -11.82 16.43 10.51
CA LYS A 83 -11.51 17.79 10.95
C LYS A 83 -12.70 18.68 10.63
N VAL A 84 -13.24 19.35 11.64
CA VAL A 84 -14.26 20.39 11.43
C VAL A 84 -13.61 21.51 10.62
N LEU A 85 -14.08 21.70 9.38
CA LEU A 85 -13.78 22.91 8.63
C LEU A 85 -14.72 23.99 9.14
N GLY A 86 -14.15 25.11 9.59
CA GLY A 86 -14.91 26.27 10.03
C GLY A 86 -15.85 26.81 8.92
N PRO A 87 -16.76 27.73 9.26
CA PRO A 87 -17.76 28.21 8.31
C PRO A 87 -17.11 28.76 7.04
N LYS A 88 -17.60 28.33 5.87
CA LYS A 88 -17.25 28.95 4.59
C LYS A 88 -17.71 30.41 4.65
N ALA A 89 -16.77 31.35 4.48
CA ALA A 89 -17.12 32.74 4.26
C ALA A 89 -17.90 32.83 2.94
N THR A 90 -19.19 33.14 3.03
CA THR A 90 -20.01 33.47 1.86
C THR A 90 -19.62 34.87 1.41
N THR A 91 -18.81 34.97 0.35
CA THR A 91 -18.65 36.22 -0.39
C THR A 91 -19.95 36.47 -1.13
N VAL A 92 -20.74 37.43 -0.65
CA VAL A 92 -21.90 37.96 -1.38
C VAL A 92 -21.35 39.01 -2.36
N GLN A 93 -21.59 38.79 -3.66
CA GLN A 93 -21.45 39.82 -4.70
C GLN A 93 -22.74 40.64 -4.77
#